data_AF-J5W9Q2-F1
#
_entry.id   AF-J5W9Q2-F1
#
_cell.length_a   1.000
_cell.length_b   1.000
_cell.length_c   1.000
_cell.angle_alpha   90.00
_cell.angle_beta   90.00
_cell.angle_gamma   90.00
#
_symmetry.space_group_name_H-M   'P 1'
#
loop_
_entity.id
_entity.type
_entity.pdbx_description
1 polymer ?
#
loop_
_entity_poly.entity_id
_entity_poly.type
_entity_poly.pdbx_seq_one_letter_code
_entity_poly.pdbx_strand_id
1 'polypeptide(L)' 'MIKAVEENKVSTVIVKDMSRFGRDYLKVGFYTEILFKEKGVNKNF' A
#
# COMPACT_ATOMS: atom_id res chain seq x y z
N MET A 1 2.82 -2.80 -8.19
CA MET A 1 2.98 -2.07 -6.92
C MET A 1 3.20 -3.02 -5.74
N ILE A 2 2.21 -3.83 -5.34
CA ILE A 2 2.30 -4.72 -4.16
C ILE A 2 3.58 -5.57 -4.16
N LYS A 3 3.86 -6.27 -5.25
CA LYS A 3 5.08 -7.08 -5.39
C LYS A 3 6.39 -6.28 -5.17
N ALA A 4 6.43 -5.03 -5.63
CA ALA A 4 7.60 -4.17 -5.42
C ALA A 4 7.74 -3.72 -3.95
N VAL A 5 6.62 -3.58 -3.24
CA VAL A 5 6.62 -3.35 -1.78
C VAL A 5 7.07 -4.60 -1.03
N GLU A 6 6.60 -5.78 -1.43
CA GLU A 6 7.03 -7.06 -0.84
C GLU A 6 8.53 -7.30 -1.02
N GLU A 7 9.06 -6.97 -2.20
CA GLU A 7 10.48 -6.99 -2.55
C GLU A 7 11.30 -5.82 -1.96
N ASN A 8 10.71 -4.96 -1.12
CA ASN A 8 11.34 -3.77 -0.51
C ASN A 8 11.96 -2.78 -1.53
N LYS A 9 11.46 -2.76 -2.77
CA LYS A 9 11.92 -1.82 -3.82
C LYS A 9 11.24 -0.45 -3.74
N VAL A 10 10.20 -0.31 -2.92
CA VAL A 10 9.42 0.92 -2.78
C VAL A 10 9.24 1.24 -1.31
N SER A 11 9.64 2.44 -0.91
CA SER A 11 9.53 2.95 0.46
C SER A 11 8.37 3.94 0.66
N THR A 12 7.76 4.44 -0.42
CA THR A 12 6.66 5.40 -0.33
C THR A 12 5.63 5.15 -1.42
N VAL A 13 4.36 5.13 -1.03
CA VAL A 13 3.22 5.01 -1.94
C VAL A 13 2.36 6.27 -1.82
N ILE A 14 2.18 6.95 -2.96
CA ILE A 14 1.33 8.13 -3.07
C ILE A 14 0.18 7.78 -4.01
N VAL A 15 -1.06 7.95 -3.55
CA VAL A 15 -2.24 7.87 -4.41
C VAL A 15 -3.06 9.15 -4.30
N LYS A 16 -3.83 9.44 -5.35
CA LYS A 16 -4.73 10.60 -5.38
C LYS A 16 -6.01 10.38 -4.58
N ASP A 17 -6.44 9.12 -4.49
CA ASP A 17 -7.64 8.66 -3.78
C ASP A 17 -7.63 7.13 -3.71
N MET A 18 -8.32 6.60 -2.70
CA MET A 18 -8.35 5.16 -2.41
C MET A 18 -9.00 4.32 -3.52
N SER A 19 -9.90 4.88 -4.33
CA SER A 19 -10.54 4.16 -5.43
C SER A 19 -9.55 3.74 -6.52
N ARG A 20 -8.42 4.45 -6.66
CA ARG A 20 -7.33 4.11 -7.58
C ARG A 20 -6.36 3.07 -7.03
N PHE A 21 -6.30 2.92 -5.70
CA PHE A 21 -5.47 1.91 -5.05
C PHE A 21 -6.09 0.51 -5.17
N GLY A 22 -7.41 0.41 -5.03
CA GLY A 22 -8.15 -0.83 -5.26
C GLY A 22 -9.63 -0.68 -4.95
N ARG A 23 -10.46 -1.53 -5.58
CA ARG A 23 -11.92 -1.57 -5.32
C ARG A 23 -12.32 -2.51 -4.19
N ASP A 24 -11.44 -3.45 -3.84
CA ASP A 24 -11.66 -4.39 -2.73
C ASP A 24 -11.12 -3.76 -1.44
N TYR A 25 -12.03 -3.16 -0.68
CA TYR A 25 -11.69 -2.44 0.56
C TYR A 25 -11.04 -3.33 1.63
N LEU A 26 -11.38 -4.63 1.69
CA LEU A 26 -10.77 -5.55 2.67
C LEU A 26 -9.31 -5.79 2.32
N LYS A 27 -9.05 -6.05 1.04
CA LYS A 27 -7.70 -6.29 0.55
C LYS A 27 -6.83 -5.02 0.61
N VAL A 28 -7.42 -3.87 0.27
CA VAL A 28 -6.79 -2.56 0.42
C VAL A 28 -6.40 -2.31 1.86
N GLY A 29 -7.32 -2.51 2.81
CA GLY A 29 -7.05 -2.33 4.24
C GLY A 29 -5.94 -3.25 4.75
N PHE A 30 -5.93 -4.52 4.32
CA PHE A 30 -4.84 -5.45 4.63
C PHE A 30 -3.48 -4.91 4.16
N TYR A 31 -3.39 -4.43 2.93
CA TYR A 31 -2.14 -3.89 2.40
C TYR A 31 -1.69 -2.61 3.10
N THR A 32 -2.59 -1.68 3.39
CA THR A 32 -2.22 -0.39 3.98
C THR A 32 -1.95 -0.46 5.48
N GLU A 33 -2.68 -1.31 6.21
CA GLU A 33 -2.60 -1.37 7.68
C GLU A 33 -1.61 -2.41 8.18
N ILE A 34 -1.48 -3.54 7.48
CA ILE A 34 -0.60 -4.64 7.88
C ILE A 34 0.68 -4.61 7.04
N LEU A 35 0.57 -4.87 5.73
CA LEU A 35 1.75 -5.06 4.87
C LEU A 35 2.66 -3.82 4.85
N PHE A 36 2.11 -2.63 4.65
CA PHE A 36 2.89 -1.39 4.59
C PHE A 36 3.51 -1.03 5.93
N LYS A 37 2.82 -1.32 7.05
CA LYS A 37 3.35 -1.09 8.39
C LYS A 37 4.52 -2.01 8.70
N GLU A 38 4.39 -3.31 8.38
CA GLU A 38 5.47 -4.29 8.57
C GLU A 38 6.69 -3.97 7.71
N LYS A 39 6.48 -3.45 6.50
CA LYS A 39 7.55 -3.09 5.56
C LYS A 39 8.08 -1.67 5.76
N GLY A 40 7.56 -0.90 6.72
CA GLY A 40 7.97 0.49 6.96
C GLY A 40 7.71 1.43 5.77
N VAL A 41 6.69 1.15 4.96
CA VAL A 41 6.34 1.96 3.79
C VAL A 41 5.51 3.15 4.21
N ASN A 42 5.95 4.35 3.83
CA ASN A 42 5.19 5.57 4.05
C ASN A 42 4.04 5.67 3.06
N LYS A 43 2.88 6.05 3.58
CA LYS A 43 1.64 6.08 2.81
C LYS A 43 1.02 7.48 2.89
N ASN A 44 0.78 8.09 1.73
CA ASN A 44 0.16 9.40 1.62
C ASN A 44 -0.95 9.31 0.57
N PHE A 45 -2.19 9.53 1.00
CA PHE A 45 -3.39 9.27 0.22
C PHE A 45 -4.32 10.48 0.26
#